data_AF-A0A358CR62-F1
#
_entry.id   AF-A0A358CR62-F1
#
_cell.length_a   1.000
_cell.length_b   1.000
_cell.length_c   1.000
_cell.angle_alpha   90.00
_cell.angle_beta   90.00
_cell.angle_gamma   90.00
#
_symmetry.space_group_name_H-M   'P 1'
#
loop_
_entity.id
_entity.type
_entity.pdbx_description
1 polymer ?
#
loop_
_entity_poly.entity_id
_entity_poly.type
_entity_poly.pdbx_seq_one_letter_code
_entity_poly.pdbx_strand_id
1 'polypeptide(L)'
;MSNHPRFDRRKHHPPPDSGGRLFDPPINPDPTNPAIAIDHLVDNNKLLRTAFDTQVGDLKLWELVAATRREVLTVATEYTSSYRDVIRPSNTAEWIAAPIIMGGHQPDLFHPGVWLKNFAIDAYARRLGGTAINLIVDTDYCRST
;
A
#
# COMPACT_ATOMS: atom_id res chain seq x y z
N MET A 1 -13.55 33.63 -9.91
CA MET A 1 -13.25 32.53 -10.85
C MET A 1 -12.49 31.46 -10.06
N SER A 2 -13.15 30.36 -9.72
CA SER A 2 -12.57 29.29 -8.88
C SER A 2 -11.58 28.46 -9.70
N ASN A 3 -10.29 28.55 -9.38
CA ASN A 3 -9.26 27.67 -9.94
C ASN A 3 -9.34 26.33 -9.20
N HIS A 4 -10.23 25.44 -9.63
CA HIS A 4 -10.09 24.04 -9.26
C HIS A 4 -8.87 23.46 -9.98
N PRO A 5 -7.91 22.84 -9.28
CA PRO A 5 -6.84 22.11 -9.93
C PRO A 5 -7.48 21.02 -10.80
N ARG A 6 -7.26 21.07 -12.11
CA ARG A 6 -7.60 19.95 -12.99
C ARG A 6 -6.78 18.76 -12.50
N PHE A 7 -7.46 17.76 -11.95
CA PHE A 7 -6.87 16.44 -11.82
C PHE A 7 -6.59 15.96 -13.24
N ASP A 8 -5.32 16.01 -13.66
CA ASP A 8 -4.88 15.41 -14.92
C ASP A 8 -4.99 13.89 -14.75
N ARG A 9 -6.14 13.34 -15.13
CA ARG A 9 -6.41 11.91 -15.06
C ARG A 9 -5.57 11.23 -16.14
N ARG A 10 -4.49 10.56 -15.73
CA ARG A 10 -3.74 9.67 -16.62
C ARG A 10 -4.72 8.66 -17.24
N LYS A 11 -4.78 8.64 -18.56
CA LYS A 11 -5.60 7.65 -19.29
C LYS A 11 -4.81 6.36 -19.45
N HIS A 12 -5.23 5.34 -18.73
CA HIS A 12 -4.67 4.00 -18.88
C HIS A 12 -5.33 3.28 -20.05
N HIS A 13 -4.52 2.62 -20.87
CA HIS A 13 -4.98 1.72 -21.91
C HIS A 13 -4.58 0.30 -21.50
N PRO A 14 -5.47 -0.70 -21.69
CA PRO A 14 -5.10 -2.07 -21.45
C PRO A 14 -3.93 -2.46 -22.37
N PRO A 15 -2.98 -3.29 -21.90
CA PRO A 15 -1.95 -3.85 -22.75
C PRO A 15 -2.57 -4.54 -23.98
N PRO A 16 -2.00 -4.38 -25.19
CA PRO A 16 -2.55 -4.96 -26.42
C PRO A 16 -2.41 -6.48 -26.47
N ASP A 17 -1.42 -7.02 -25.75
CA ASP A 17 -1.10 -8.44 -25.75
C ASP A 17 -1.83 -9.19 -24.64
N SER A 18 -2.25 -10.42 -24.94
CA SER A 18 -2.81 -11.34 -23.94
C SER A 18 -1.80 -11.61 -22.82
N GLY A 19 -2.25 -11.49 -21.57
CA GLY A 19 -1.38 -11.61 -20.38
C GLY A 19 -0.49 -10.39 -20.12
N GLY A 20 -0.62 -9.32 -20.91
CA GLY A 20 0.03 -8.06 -20.65
C GLY A 20 -0.37 -7.48 -19.30
N ARG A 21 0.57 -6.75 -18.66
CA ARG A 21 0.40 -6.18 -17.33
C ARG A 21 0.68 -4.68 -17.38
N LEU A 22 -0.15 -3.90 -16.71
CA LEU A 22 0.05 -2.47 -16.52
C LEU A 22 0.16 -2.18 -15.03
N PHE A 23 1.25 -1.53 -14.63
CA PHE A 23 1.45 -1.00 -13.29
C PHE A 23 1.65 0.51 -13.39
N ASP A 24 0.88 1.28 -12.64
CA ASP A 24 1.11 2.71 -12.46
C ASP A 24 1.17 3.04 -10.95
N PRO A 25 2.27 3.61 -10.42
CA PRO A 25 3.56 3.84 -11.10
C PRO A 25 4.17 2.53 -11.65
N PRO A 26 5.15 2.56 -12.56
CA PRO A 26 5.80 1.34 -12.99
C PRO A 26 6.65 0.76 -11.85
N ILE A 27 6.70 -0.57 -11.73
CA ILE A 27 7.52 -1.28 -10.71
C ILE A 27 8.99 -0.87 -10.83
N ASN A 28 9.51 -0.94 -12.05
CA ASN A 28 10.81 -0.43 -12.43
C ASN A 28 10.61 0.97 -13.03
N PRO A 29 11.21 2.03 -12.47
CA PRO A 29 11.10 3.38 -13.01
C PRO A 29 11.54 3.43 -14.46
N ASP A 30 10.82 4.21 -15.26
CA ASP A 30 11.31 4.59 -16.57
C ASP A 30 12.49 5.57 -16.39
N PRO A 31 13.70 5.26 -16.87
CA PRO A 31 14.84 6.17 -16.81
C PRO A 31 14.57 7.51 -17.50
N THR A 32 13.66 7.53 -18.47
CA THR A 32 13.29 8.72 -19.25
C THR A 32 12.21 9.56 -18.57
N ASN A 33 11.50 9.01 -17.58
CA ASN A 33 10.48 9.72 -16.81
C ASN A 33 10.50 9.34 -15.32
N PRO A 34 11.56 9.71 -14.58
CA PRO A 34 11.74 9.32 -13.19
C PRO A 34 10.72 9.97 -12.23
N ALA A 35 9.95 10.95 -12.70
CA ALA A 35 8.88 11.58 -11.93
C ALA A 35 7.71 10.62 -11.65
N ILE A 36 7.56 9.55 -12.44
CA ILE A 36 6.54 8.54 -12.24
C ILE A 36 7.17 7.34 -11.53
N ALA A 37 7.31 7.46 -10.21
CA ALA A 37 7.87 6.41 -9.36
C ALA A 37 7.12 6.32 -8.03
N ILE A 38 7.11 5.12 -7.46
CA ILE A 38 6.46 4.85 -6.16
C ILE A 38 7.08 5.67 -5.01
N ASP A 39 8.35 6.03 -5.13
CA ASP A 39 9.14 6.79 -4.15
C ASP A 39 8.47 8.14 -3.89
N HIS A 40 8.07 8.84 -4.95
CA HIS A 40 7.37 10.13 -4.84
C HIS A 40 6.04 10.01 -4.11
N LEU A 41 5.29 8.91 -4.33
CA LEU A 41 4.03 8.67 -3.61
C LEU A 41 4.29 8.40 -2.13
N VAL A 42 5.33 7.64 -1.82
CA VAL A 42 5.72 7.34 -0.42
C VAL A 42 6.21 8.59 0.29
N ASP A 43 7.03 9.42 -0.35
CA ASP A 43 7.53 10.66 0.24
C ASP A 43 6.42 11.68 0.42
N ASN A 44 5.49 11.80 -0.55
CA ASN A 44 4.28 12.61 -0.38
C ASN A 44 3.44 12.12 0.81
N ASN A 45 3.26 10.81 0.98
CA ASN A 45 2.53 10.27 2.13
C ASN A 45 3.23 10.58 3.47
N LYS A 46 4.58 10.57 3.51
CA LYS A 46 5.33 11.00 4.70
C LYS A 46 5.10 12.48 5.01
N LEU A 47 5.17 13.34 4.00
CA LEU A 47 4.95 14.78 4.15
C LEU A 47 3.52 15.09 4.61
N LEU A 48 2.52 14.45 4.00
CA LEU A 48 1.12 14.59 4.39
C LEU A 48 0.91 14.21 5.86
N ARG A 49 1.49 13.09 6.32
CA ARG A 49 1.42 12.68 7.73
C ARG A 49 1.96 13.74 8.69
N THR A 50 3.02 14.46 8.31
CA THR A 50 3.59 15.52 9.15
C THR A 50 2.83 16.83 9.06
N ALA A 51 2.09 17.06 7.97
CA ALA A 51 1.36 18.30 7.73
C ALA A 51 -0.03 18.32 8.38
N PHE A 52 -0.61 17.17 8.70
CA PHE A 52 -1.94 17.08 9.31
C PHE A 52 -1.88 17.29 10.83
N ASP A 53 -2.43 18.41 11.30
CA ASP A 53 -2.74 18.64 12.73
C ASP A 53 -4.12 18.07 13.14
N THR A 54 -4.62 17.11 12.36
CA THR A 54 -5.92 16.48 12.63
C THR A 54 -5.89 15.71 13.94
N GLN A 55 -6.95 15.85 14.73
CA GLN A 55 -7.17 15.11 15.96
C GLN A 55 -8.28 14.07 15.75
N VAL A 56 -8.09 12.87 16.29
CA VAL A 56 -9.05 11.75 16.26
C VAL A 56 -9.28 11.30 17.70
N GLY A 57 -10.43 11.64 18.26
CA GLY A 57 -10.68 11.50 19.70
C GLY A 57 -9.67 12.33 20.50
N ASP A 58 -8.91 11.68 21.39
CA ASP A 58 -7.91 12.32 22.23
C ASP A 58 -6.49 12.28 21.64
N LEU A 59 -6.30 11.67 20.47
CA LEU A 59 -4.99 11.51 19.83
C LEU A 59 -4.83 12.44 18.63
N LYS A 60 -3.64 12.98 18.44
CA LYS A 60 -3.24 13.53 17.14
C LYS A 60 -3.13 12.40 16.12
N LEU A 61 -3.47 12.68 14.87
CA LEU A 61 -3.45 11.69 13.80
C LEU A 61 -2.09 11.00 13.66
N TRP A 62 -0.99 11.73 13.84
CA TRP A 62 0.35 11.16 13.78
C TRP A 62 0.64 10.17 14.93
N GLU A 63 0.08 10.40 16.12
CA GLU A 63 0.17 9.48 17.27
C GLU A 63 -0.60 8.19 16.98
N LEU A 64 -1.84 8.34 16.50
CA LEU A 64 -2.66 7.21 16.08
C LEU A 64 -1.95 6.39 15.00
N VAL A 65 -1.43 7.04 13.95
CA VAL A 65 -0.70 6.34 12.89
C VAL A 65 0.55 5.64 13.43
N ALA A 66 1.31 6.26 14.35
CA ALA A 66 2.48 5.62 14.94
C ALA A 66 2.11 4.34 15.71
N ALA A 67 1.06 4.39 16.53
CA ALA A 67 0.55 3.25 17.28
C ALA A 67 0.04 2.13 16.33
N THR A 68 -0.83 2.49 15.38
CA THR A 68 -1.44 1.54 14.45
C THR A 68 -0.42 0.89 13.52
N ARG A 69 0.66 1.59 13.14
CA ARG A 69 1.73 1.00 12.32
C ARG A 69 2.42 -0.16 13.03
N ARG A 70 2.70 -0.02 14.34
CA ARG A 70 3.28 -1.10 15.14
C ARG A 70 2.32 -2.28 15.25
N GLU A 71 1.05 -1.99 15.52
CA GLU A 71 0.02 -3.00 15.69
C GLU A 71 -0.22 -3.80 14.40
N VAL A 72 -0.44 -3.12 13.27
CA VAL A 72 -0.74 -3.77 12.00
C VAL A 72 0.42 -4.67 11.54
N LEU A 73 1.67 -4.23 11.73
CA LEU A 73 2.86 -5.03 11.40
C LEU A 73 2.97 -6.26 12.31
N THR A 74 2.66 -6.11 13.59
CA THR A 74 2.69 -7.21 14.57
C THR A 74 1.63 -8.25 14.21
N VAL A 75 0.36 -7.83 14.07
CA VAL A 75 -0.76 -8.71 13.74
C VAL A 75 -0.58 -9.38 12.39
N ALA A 76 -0.14 -8.64 11.36
CA ALA A 76 0.11 -9.21 10.04
C ALA A 76 1.22 -10.27 10.08
N THR A 77 2.28 -10.03 10.86
CA THR A 77 3.38 -10.99 11.03
C THR A 77 2.93 -12.23 11.77
N GLU A 78 2.21 -12.08 12.89
CA GLU A 78 1.67 -13.19 13.67
C GLU A 78 0.70 -14.04 12.86
N TYR A 79 -0.25 -13.40 12.18
CA TYR A 79 -1.19 -14.09 11.29
C TYR A 79 -0.46 -14.87 10.20
N THR A 80 0.47 -14.23 9.49
CA THR A 80 1.23 -14.90 8.41
C THR A 80 2.10 -16.03 8.95
N SER A 81 2.63 -15.88 10.17
CA SER A 81 3.45 -16.90 10.84
C SER A 81 2.66 -18.16 11.21
N SER A 82 1.33 -18.09 11.25
CA SER A 82 0.48 -19.25 11.55
C SER A 82 0.48 -20.32 10.45
N TYR A 83 0.86 -19.97 9.21
CA TYR A 83 0.84 -20.88 8.06
C TYR A 83 2.12 -20.87 7.21
N ARG A 84 3.12 -20.07 7.56
CA ARG A 84 4.45 -20.09 6.93
C ARG A 84 5.50 -19.45 7.83
N ASP A 85 6.77 -19.76 7.59
CA ASP A 85 7.86 -19.04 8.24
C ASP A 85 7.93 -17.58 7.73
N VAL A 86 8.09 -16.65 8.67
CA VAL A 86 8.25 -15.21 8.44
C VAL A 86 9.52 -14.74 9.14
N ILE A 87 10.40 -14.07 8.39
CA ILE A 87 11.58 -13.44 8.95
C ILE A 87 11.18 -12.06 9.48
N ARG A 88 11.19 -11.91 10.80
CA ARG A 88 11.03 -10.60 11.44
C ARG A 88 12.36 -9.85 11.42
N PRO A 89 12.40 -8.58 11.01
CA PRO A 89 13.62 -7.78 11.09
C PRO A 89 14.11 -7.66 12.54
N SER A 90 15.43 -7.76 12.73
CA SER A 90 16.07 -7.62 14.05
C SER A 90 15.89 -6.22 14.63
N ASN A 91 15.98 -5.18 13.79
CA ASN A 91 15.71 -3.80 14.18
C ASN A 91 14.21 -3.47 14.06
N THR A 92 13.48 -3.66 15.16
CA THR A 92 12.02 -3.41 15.18
C THR A 92 11.67 -1.93 14.98
N ALA A 93 12.48 -1.00 15.49
CA ALA A 93 12.20 0.43 15.36
C ALA A 93 12.30 0.90 13.90
N GLU A 94 13.36 0.47 13.21
CA GLU A 94 13.56 0.74 11.78
C GLU A 94 12.46 0.10 10.93
N TRP A 95 12.09 -1.15 11.24
CA TRP A 95 11.00 -1.83 10.54
C TRP A 95 9.65 -1.11 10.67
N ILE A 96 9.32 -0.63 11.87
CA ILE A 96 8.08 0.15 12.11
C ILE A 96 8.13 1.51 11.39
N ALA A 97 9.31 2.10 11.20
CA ALA A 97 9.48 3.36 10.47
C ALA A 97 9.48 3.18 8.94
N ALA A 98 9.87 2.00 8.45
CA ALA A 98 9.99 1.69 7.02
C ALA A 98 8.63 1.75 6.27
N PRO A 99 8.62 2.01 4.95
CA PRO A 99 7.36 2.10 4.20
C PRO A 99 6.48 0.85 4.34
N ILE A 100 5.17 1.06 4.44
CA ILE A 100 4.18 -0.02 4.31
C ILE A 100 3.53 0.16 2.94
N ILE A 101 3.66 -0.84 2.07
CA ILE A 101 2.94 -0.88 0.80
C ILE A 101 1.72 -1.77 1.00
N MET A 102 0.57 -1.14 1.14
CA MET A 102 -0.67 -1.81 1.45
C MET A 102 -1.51 -2.01 0.18
N GLY A 103 -1.89 -3.24 -0.08
CA GLY A 103 -2.95 -3.59 -1.01
C GLY A 103 -4.17 -4.13 -0.27
N GLY A 104 -5.19 -4.51 -1.01
CA GLY A 104 -6.34 -5.20 -0.44
C GLY A 104 -7.26 -5.79 -1.49
N HIS A 105 -8.16 -6.63 -1.01
CA HIS A 105 -9.21 -7.27 -1.79
C HIS A 105 -10.41 -7.60 -0.90
N GLN A 106 -11.61 -7.61 -1.48
CA GLN A 106 -12.78 -8.22 -0.86
C GLN A 106 -12.55 -9.73 -0.73
N PRO A 107 -13.12 -10.42 0.26
CA PRO A 107 -12.90 -11.86 0.45
C PRO A 107 -13.72 -12.70 -0.54
N ASP A 108 -13.47 -12.53 -1.84
CA ASP A 108 -13.96 -13.41 -2.90
C ASP A 108 -12.84 -14.37 -3.37
N LEU A 109 -13.20 -15.36 -4.22
CA LEU A 109 -12.28 -16.38 -4.74
C LEU A 109 -11.01 -15.75 -5.38
N PHE A 110 -9.84 -16.23 -4.95
CA PHE A 110 -8.54 -15.86 -5.51
C PHE A 110 -8.49 -16.14 -7.02
N HIS A 111 -8.49 -15.07 -7.82
CA HIS A 111 -8.26 -15.13 -9.27
C HIS A 111 -6.91 -14.49 -9.63
N PRO A 112 -6.37 -14.68 -10.85
CA PRO A 112 -5.02 -14.20 -11.22
C PRO A 112 -4.76 -12.71 -10.98
N GLY A 113 -5.82 -11.88 -11.00
CA GLY A 113 -5.72 -10.46 -10.67
C GLY A 113 -5.36 -10.19 -9.20
N VAL A 114 -5.84 -11.02 -8.26
CA VAL A 114 -5.49 -10.93 -6.84
C VAL A 114 -4.02 -11.27 -6.63
N TRP A 115 -3.54 -12.32 -7.30
CA TRP A 115 -2.13 -12.71 -7.29
C TRP A 115 -1.25 -11.59 -7.82
N LEU A 116 -1.64 -10.98 -8.95
CA LEU A 116 -0.91 -9.86 -9.54
C LEU A 116 -0.76 -8.68 -8.57
N LYS A 117 -1.81 -8.35 -7.80
CA LYS A 117 -1.75 -7.31 -6.77
C LYS A 117 -0.73 -7.64 -5.68
N ASN A 118 -0.75 -8.88 -5.17
CA ASN A 118 0.20 -9.32 -4.14
C ASN A 118 1.65 -9.24 -4.63
N PHE A 119 1.92 -9.66 -5.86
CA PHE A 119 3.24 -9.52 -6.48
C PHE A 119 3.64 -8.05 -6.69
N ALA A 120 2.69 -7.19 -7.05
CA ALA A 120 2.95 -5.77 -7.23
C ALA A 120 3.36 -5.09 -5.91
N ILE A 121 2.59 -5.29 -4.83
CA ILE A 121 2.90 -4.68 -3.53
C ILE A 121 4.19 -5.22 -2.93
N ASP A 122 4.50 -6.51 -3.12
CA ASP A 122 5.77 -7.12 -2.72
C ASP A 122 6.94 -6.52 -3.51
N ALA A 123 6.80 -6.35 -4.83
CA ALA A 123 7.83 -5.73 -5.66
C ALA A 123 8.14 -4.28 -5.22
N TYR A 124 7.12 -3.47 -4.94
CA TYR A 124 7.32 -2.12 -4.40
C TYR A 124 7.95 -2.14 -3.01
N ALA A 125 7.48 -3.01 -2.11
CA ALA A 125 8.01 -3.09 -0.76
C ALA A 125 9.50 -3.44 -0.77
N ARG A 126 9.91 -4.45 -1.55
CA ARG A 126 11.33 -4.82 -1.68
C ARG A 126 12.18 -3.67 -2.20
N ARG A 127 11.69 -2.98 -3.23
CA ARG A 127 12.40 -1.84 -3.82
C ARG A 127 12.62 -0.70 -2.81
N LEU A 128 11.67 -0.49 -1.92
CA LEU A 128 11.67 0.61 -0.95
C LEU A 128 12.20 0.21 0.44
N GLY A 129 12.64 -1.03 0.63
CA GLY A 129 13.01 -1.56 1.94
C GLY A 129 11.84 -1.59 2.94
N GLY A 130 10.61 -1.72 2.43
CA GLY A 130 9.38 -1.69 3.19
C GLY A 130 8.74 -3.06 3.43
N THR A 131 7.53 -3.05 3.98
CA THR A 131 6.71 -4.25 4.19
C THR A 131 5.46 -4.21 3.32
N ALA A 132 5.23 -5.27 2.56
CA ALA A 132 3.98 -5.46 1.82
C ALA A 132 2.91 -6.03 2.75
N ILE A 133 1.72 -5.43 2.77
CA ILE A 133 0.57 -5.93 3.51
C ILE A 133 -0.61 -6.06 2.55
N ASN A 134 -1.15 -7.27 2.41
CA ASN A 134 -2.45 -7.46 1.79
C ASN A 134 -3.53 -7.42 2.87
N LEU A 135 -4.28 -6.32 2.95
CA LEU A 135 -5.33 -6.13 3.91
C LEU A 135 -6.66 -6.62 3.33
N ILE A 136 -7.27 -7.61 3.98
CA ILE A 136 -8.62 -8.07 3.67
C ILE A 136 -9.55 -7.39 4.67
N VAL A 137 -10.42 -6.52 4.18
CA VAL A 137 -11.49 -5.89 4.97
C VAL A 137 -12.81 -6.23 4.30
N ASP A 138 -13.75 -6.69 5.11
CA ASP A 138 -15.10 -7.03 4.67
C ASP A 138 -16.10 -6.27 5.53
N THR A 139 -16.96 -5.45 4.91
CA THR A 139 -18.04 -4.75 5.61
C THR A 139 -19.40 -4.87 4.93
N ASP A 140 -19.53 -5.46 3.73
CA ASP A 140 -20.78 -5.37 2.95
C ASP A 140 -21.26 -6.69 2.31
N TYR A 141 -21.14 -7.84 2.98
CA TYR A 141 -22.02 -8.98 2.63
C TYR A 141 -23.45 -8.71 3.12
N CYS A 142 -24.24 -8.04 2.29
CA CYS A 142 -25.70 -8.16 2.35
C CYS A 142 -26.10 -9.57 1.89
N ARG A 143 -26.05 -10.55 2.80
CA ARG A 143 -26.59 -11.89 2.55
C ARG A 143 -28.11 -11.79 2.60
N SER A 144 -28.80 -11.71 1.46
CA SER A 144 -30.25 -11.87 1.42
C SER A 144 -30.60 -13.33 1.70
N THR A 145 -31.39 -13.58 2.76
CA THR A 145 -32.07 -14.85 3.01
C THR A 145 -33.30 -15.00 2.13
#